data_AF-D4DG82-F1
#
_entry.id   AF-D4DG82-F1
#
_cell.length_a   1.000
_cell.length_b   1.000
_cell.length_c   1.000
_cell.angle_alpha   90.00
_cell.angle_beta   90.00
_cell.angle_gamma   90.00
#
_symmetry.space_group_name_H-M   'P 1'
#
loop_
_entity.id
_entity.type
_entity.pdbx_description
1 polymer ?
#
loop_
_entity_poly.entity_id
_entity_poly.type
_entity_poly.pdbx_seq_one_letter_code
_entity_poly.pdbx_strand_id
1 'polypeptide(L)'
;MSKSLEDSEHLEVSPACHPLAVGNPGDARPSPEQISIVVSILIEAGICCCFVEEYALIYFGASRLPNAIGRTDFWLLLPASYCHIACVPENLEWSKGNLPYPKLQVYVQSLIDTKNLGDLEDLVDGMDLPEEWGEQNLSLEGHADSNWSTKCIEALRADGTEELFIFVDPRPTPQREIWQNCVRNKQRRMGWKYSPDIYATRFRRHGSKDPRVHYRYGM
;
A
#
# COMPACT_ATOMS: atom_id res chain seq x y z
N MET A 1 -45.59 6.07 27.07
CA MET A 1 -44.26 6.67 26.83
C MET A 1 -43.39 5.59 26.24
N SER A 2 -43.35 5.50 24.91
CA SER A 2 -42.58 4.49 24.18
C SER A 2 -41.12 4.91 24.12
N LYS A 3 -40.22 4.09 24.69
CA LYS A 3 -38.82 4.05 24.26
C LYS A 3 -38.79 3.25 22.96
N SER A 4 -38.57 3.91 21.83
CA SER A 4 -38.14 3.23 20.61
C SER A 4 -36.68 2.82 20.82
N LEU A 5 -36.40 1.54 20.60
CA LEU A 5 -35.06 1.01 20.41
C LEU A 5 -34.52 1.55 19.07
N GLU A 6 -33.55 2.44 19.12
CA GLU A 6 -32.59 2.62 18.03
C GLU A 6 -31.22 2.70 18.67
N ASP A 7 -30.61 1.53 18.81
CA ASP A 7 -29.16 1.36 18.96
C ASP A 7 -28.51 1.88 17.67
N SER A 8 -28.06 3.14 17.68
CA SER A 8 -27.15 3.63 16.64
C SER A 8 -25.71 3.41 17.09
N GLU A 9 -25.26 2.15 17.07
CA GLU A 9 -23.84 1.84 16.93
C GLU A 9 -23.38 2.33 15.56
N HIS A 10 -23.05 3.62 15.44
CA HIS A 10 -22.30 4.13 14.31
C HIS A 10 -20.83 3.75 14.52
N LEU A 11 -20.48 2.54 14.05
CA LEU A 11 -19.09 2.11 13.95
C LEU A 11 -18.38 2.93 12.88
N GLU A 12 -17.26 3.52 13.30
CA GLU A 12 -16.30 4.30 12.50
C GLU A 12 -15.70 3.51 11.33
N VAL A 13 -15.44 4.21 10.22
CA VAL A 13 -14.91 3.60 9.00
C VAL A 13 -13.75 4.41 8.41
N SER A 14 -12.53 3.96 8.71
CA SER A 14 -11.28 4.31 8.02
C SER A 14 -11.33 3.84 6.55
N PRO A 15 -10.47 4.30 5.61
CA PRO A 15 -10.40 3.74 4.25
C PRO A 15 -10.15 2.21 4.19
N ALA A 16 -9.63 1.63 5.28
CA ALA A 16 -9.59 0.17 5.52
C ALA A 16 -10.95 -0.47 5.87
N CYS A 17 -12.02 0.33 5.92
CA CYS A 17 -13.34 -0.02 6.42
C CYS A 17 -14.46 0.46 5.49
N HIS A 18 -14.19 0.80 4.21
CA HIS A 18 -15.27 1.06 3.23
C HIS A 18 -16.39 0.02 3.44
N PRO A 19 -17.70 0.35 3.39
CA PRO A 19 -18.74 -0.63 3.75
C PRO A 19 -18.70 -1.90 2.89
N LEU A 20 -18.22 -1.79 1.65
CA LEU A 20 -17.93 -2.92 0.75
C LEU A 20 -16.57 -3.59 0.99
N ALA A 21 -15.74 -2.98 1.83
CA ALA A 21 -14.46 -3.50 2.28
C ALA A 21 -14.56 -4.42 3.52
N VAL A 22 -15.77 -4.85 3.84
CA VAL A 22 -16.03 -5.96 4.76
C VAL A 22 -16.65 -7.05 3.91
N GLY A 23 -15.94 -8.16 3.72
CA GLY A 23 -16.48 -9.33 3.05
C GLY A 23 -17.76 -9.82 3.75
N ASN A 24 -18.69 -10.39 3.00
CA ASN A 24 -19.89 -10.99 3.58
C ASN A 24 -19.54 -12.29 4.31
N PRO A 25 -20.33 -12.69 5.33
CA PRO A 25 -20.21 -14.01 5.91
C PRO A 25 -20.29 -15.12 4.84
N GLY A 26 -19.20 -15.88 4.70
CA GLY A 26 -19.08 -16.94 3.70
C GLY A 26 -18.31 -16.57 2.44
N ASP A 27 -17.85 -15.32 2.31
CA ASP A 27 -16.91 -14.95 1.24
C ASP A 27 -15.64 -15.81 1.35
N ALA A 28 -15.25 -16.38 0.21
CA ALA A 28 -14.07 -17.22 0.12
C ALA A 28 -12.91 -16.40 -0.45
N ARG A 29 -11.72 -16.60 0.09
CA ARG A 29 -10.52 -16.02 -0.52
C ARG A 29 -10.34 -16.55 -1.94
N PRO A 30 -10.08 -15.67 -2.91
CA PRO A 30 -9.77 -16.11 -4.26
C PRO A 30 -8.48 -16.95 -4.24
N SER A 31 -8.49 -18.07 -4.97
CA SER A 31 -7.30 -18.88 -5.18
C SER A 31 -6.29 -18.14 -6.08
N PRO A 32 -4.98 -18.48 -6.00
CA PRO A 32 -3.95 -18.01 -6.94
C PRO A 32 -4.40 -18.00 -8.41
N GLU A 33 -5.09 -19.05 -8.83
CA GLU A 33 -5.60 -19.23 -10.19
C GLU A 33 -6.72 -18.25 -10.49
N GLN A 34 -7.64 -18.02 -9.56
CA GLN A 34 -8.70 -17.02 -9.70
C GLN A 34 -8.11 -15.61 -9.82
N ILE A 35 -7.07 -15.28 -9.03
CA ILE A 35 -6.33 -14.02 -9.15
C ILE A 35 -5.80 -13.85 -10.57
N SER A 36 -5.10 -14.87 -11.06
CA SER A 36 -4.46 -14.85 -12.38
C SER A 36 -5.48 -14.74 -13.51
N ILE A 37 -6.64 -15.37 -13.38
CA ILE A 37 -7.74 -15.27 -14.35
C ILE A 37 -8.26 -13.83 -14.41
N VAL A 38 -8.54 -13.19 -13.27
CA VAL A 38 -9.02 -11.80 -13.24
C VAL A 38 -8.01 -10.86 -13.89
N VAL A 39 -6.73 -10.99 -13.55
CA VAL A 39 -5.65 -10.22 -14.16
C VAL A 39 -5.60 -10.43 -15.68
N SER A 40 -5.71 -11.68 -16.13
CA SER A 40 -5.68 -12.01 -17.56
C SER A 40 -6.86 -11.38 -18.31
N ILE A 41 -8.07 -11.40 -17.74
CA ILE A 41 -9.26 -10.75 -18.33
C ILE A 41 -9.02 -9.25 -18.53
N LEU A 42 -8.45 -8.57 -17.53
CA LEU A 42 -8.17 -7.13 -17.63
C LEU A 42 -7.15 -6.85 -18.74
N ILE A 43 -6.07 -7.63 -18.81
CA ILE A 43 -5.01 -7.44 -19.81
C ILE A 43 -5.51 -7.74 -21.22
N GLU A 44 -6.29 -8.81 -21.41
CA GLU A 44 -6.89 -9.16 -22.69
C GLU A 44 -7.86 -8.06 -23.17
N ALA A 45 -8.52 -7.37 -22.25
CA ALA A 45 -9.34 -6.20 -22.54
C ALA A 45 -8.53 -4.92 -22.80
N GLY A 46 -7.18 -4.98 -22.76
CA GLY A 46 -6.30 -3.83 -22.93
C GLY A 46 -6.25 -2.90 -21.71
N ILE A 47 -6.70 -3.36 -20.54
CA ILE A 47 -6.68 -2.61 -19.29
C ILE A 47 -5.38 -2.94 -18.54
N CYS A 48 -4.48 -1.97 -18.45
CA CYS A 48 -3.28 -2.08 -17.63
C CYS A 48 -3.67 -2.03 -16.14
N CYS A 49 -3.18 -2.99 -15.35
CA CYS A 49 -3.46 -3.07 -13.91
C CYS A 49 -2.23 -3.59 -13.15
N CYS A 50 -2.13 -3.25 -11.87
CA CYS A 50 -1.13 -3.78 -10.96
C CYS A 50 -1.66 -3.86 -9.53
N PHE A 51 -1.12 -4.77 -8.73
CA PHE A 51 -1.40 -4.84 -7.31
C PHE A 51 -0.66 -3.75 -6.53
N VAL A 52 -1.33 -3.17 -5.55
CA VAL A 52 -0.82 -2.13 -4.63
C VAL A 52 -1.11 -2.53 -3.19
N GLU A 53 -0.83 -1.64 -2.23
CA GLU A 53 -1.10 -1.83 -0.80
C GLU A 53 -0.52 -3.15 -0.27
N GLU A 54 -1.29 -3.94 0.50
CA GLU A 54 -0.82 -5.16 1.16
C GLU A 54 -0.16 -6.13 0.17
N TYR A 55 -0.71 -6.29 -1.03
CA TYR A 55 -0.14 -7.19 -2.04
C TYR A 55 1.24 -6.73 -2.52
N ALA A 56 1.40 -5.42 -2.79
CA ALA A 56 2.68 -4.85 -3.19
C ALA A 56 3.69 -4.89 -2.04
N LEU A 57 3.28 -4.51 -0.83
CA LEU A 57 4.13 -4.58 0.36
C LEU A 57 4.64 -6.00 0.59
N ILE A 58 3.76 -7.00 0.53
CA ILE A 58 4.17 -8.38 0.73
C ILE A 58 5.14 -8.80 -0.39
N TYR A 59 4.86 -8.46 -1.66
CA TYR A 59 5.77 -8.71 -2.80
C TYR A 59 7.17 -8.12 -2.54
N PHE A 60 7.24 -6.89 -2.03
CA PHE A 60 8.48 -6.22 -1.64
C PHE A 60 9.01 -6.58 -0.24
N GLY A 61 8.52 -7.67 0.36
CA GLY A 61 9.09 -8.24 1.59
C GLY A 61 8.60 -7.63 2.90
N ALA A 62 7.58 -6.78 2.85
CA ALA A 62 6.93 -6.17 4.02
C ALA A 62 5.59 -6.85 4.29
N SER A 63 5.58 -7.84 5.18
CA SER A 63 4.34 -8.49 5.62
C SER A 63 3.98 -8.01 7.02
N ARG A 64 2.89 -7.25 7.14
CA ARG A 64 2.25 -6.97 8.43
C ARG A 64 1.66 -8.29 8.96
N LEU A 65 1.69 -8.50 10.27
CA LEU A 65 1.28 -9.78 10.86
C LEU A 65 -0.16 -10.14 10.42
N PRO A 66 -0.40 -11.39 9.98
CA PRO A 66 -1.69 -11.87 9.45
C PRO A 66 -2.86 -11.92 10.47
N ASN A 67 -2.67 -11.36 11.68
CA ASN A 67 -3.60 -11.46 12.81
C ASN A 67 -4.20 -10.11 13.22
N ALA A 68 -4.00 -9.03 12.46
CA ALA A 68 -4.83 -7.83 12.62
C ALA A 68 -6.24 -8.14 12.09
N ILE A 69 -7.27 -7.73 12.82
CA ILE A 69 -8.71 -8.07 12.67
C ILE A 69 -9.34 -7.35 11.44
N GLY A 70 -8.59 -7.23 10.35
CA GLY A 70 -9.01 -6.50 9.15
C GLY A 70 -8.39 -7.07 7.88
N ARG A 71 -8.32 -8.41 7.78
CA ARG A 71 -7.97 -9.05 6.52
C ARG A 71 -9.10 -8.83 5.52
N THR A 72 -8.77 -8.22 4.38
CA THR A 72 -9.70 -8.04 3.28
C THR A 72 -9.81 -9.36 2.52
N ASP A 73 -10.94 -10.06 2.68
CA ASP A 73 -11.25 -11.28 1.91
C ASP A 73 -11.73 -10.96 0.47
N PHE A 74 -11.60 -9.72 0.02
CA PHE A 74 -12.00 -9.20 -1.29
C PHE A 74 -10.94 -8.21 -1.81
N TRP A 75 -10.99 -7.91 -3.10
CA TRP A 75 -10.17 -6.85 -3.72
C TRP A 75 -11.04 -5.75 -4.31
N LEU A 76 -10.49 -4.55 -4.36
CA LEU A 76 -11.11 -3.41 -5.02
C LEU A 76 -10.35 -3.14 -6.33
N LEU A 77 -11.11 -3.07 -7.44
CA LEU A 77 -10.59 -2.51 -8.67
C LEU A 77 -10.77 -1.00 -8.62
N LEU A 78 -9.66 -0.28 -8.51
CA LEU A 78 -9.65 1.17 -8.38
C LEU A 78 -8.99 1.81 -9.61
N PRO A 79 -9.42 3.02 -10.02
CA PRO A 79 -8.66 3.82 -10.97
C PRO A 79 -7.26 4.10 -10.41
N ALA A 80 -6.22 3.92 -11.23
CA ALA A 80 -4.83 4.09 -10.80
C ALA A 80 -4.51 5.49 -10.23
N SER A 81 -5.34 6.49 -10.57
CA SER A 81 -5.27 7.84 -9.99
C SER A 81 -5.49 7.85 -8.47
N TYR A 82 -6.24 6.90 -7.89
CA TYR A 82 -6.40 6.80 -6.43
C TYR A 82 -5.11 6.39 -5.72
N CYS A 83 -4.20 5.72 -6.42
CA CYS A 83 -2.91 5.31 -5.86
C CYS A 83 -1.76 6.23 -6.29
N HIS A 84 -2.05 7.30 -7.05
CA HIS A 84 -1.02 8.15 -7.68
C HIS A 84 0.01 7.32 -8.49
N ILE A 85 -0.46 6.31 -9.22
CA ILE A 85 0.39 5.48 -10.07
C ILE A 85 0.00 5.70 -11.53
N ALA A 86 0.97 6.06 -12.35
CA ALA A 86 0.82 5.97 -13.80
C ALA A 86 0.86 4.47 -14.20
N CYS A 87 -0.31 3.83 -14.25
CA CYS A 87 -0.45 2.41 -14.56
C CYS A 87 -0.31 2.18 -16.07
N VAL A 88 0.95 2.10 -16.51
CA VAL A 88 1.35 1.79 -17.89
C VAL A 88 2.39 0.66 -17.87
N PRO A 89 2.50 -0.17 -18.92
CA PRO A 89 3.38 -1.34 -18.93
C PRO A 89 4.84 -1.05 -18.55
N GLU A 90 5.36 0.12 -18.93
CA GLU A 90 6.73 0.55 -18.65
C GLU A 90 7.00 0.77 -17.16
N ASN A 91 5.96 0.99 -16.37
CA ASN A 91 6.03 1.21 -14.93
C ASN A 91 5.80 -0.07 -14.13
N LEU A 92 5.52 -1.21 -14.78
CA LEU A 92 5.22 -2.46 -14.11
C LEU A 92 6.39 -3.44 -14.16
N GLU A 93 6.44 -4.32 -13.16
CA GLU A 93 7.25 -5.53 -13.14
C GLU A 93 6.40 -6.74 -12.78
N TRP A 94 6.82 -7.92 -13.23
CA TRP A 94 6.07 -9.16 -13.08
C TRP A 94 6.73 -10.06 -12.04
N SER A 95 5.94 -10.55 -11.10
CA SER A 95 6.41 -11.59 -10.19
C SER A 95 6.61 -12.92 -10.92
N LYS A 96 7.29 -13.86 -10.26
CA LYS A 96 7.40 -15.24 -10.77
C LYS A 96 6.06 -15.96 -10.91
N GLY A 97 5.03 -15.51 -10.19
CA GLY A 97 3.66 -16.01 -10.29
C GLY A 97 2.84 -15.32 -11.39
N ASN A 98 3.49 -14.54 -12.26
CA ASN A 98 2.86 -13.78 -13.34
C ASN A 98 1.78 -12.79 -12.84
N LEU A 99 2.04 -12.14 -11.71
CA LEU A 99 1.21 -11.04 -11.22
C LEU A 99 1.93 -9.69 -11.43
N PRO A 100 1.21 -8.65 -11.89
CA PRO A 100 1.79 -7.33 -12.16
C PRO A 100 1.87 -6.49 -10.88
N TYR A 101 3.03 -5.90 -10.64
CA TYR A 101 3.30 -4.95 -9.56
C TYR A 101 3.91 -3.68 -10.13
N PRO A 102 3.74 -2.51 -9.48
CA PRO A 102 4.52 -1.33 -9.84
C PRO A 102 6.00 -1.64 -9.64
N LYS A 103 6.88 -1.11 -10.51
CA LYS A 103 8.33 -1.11 -10.27
C LYS A 103 8.62 -0.40 -8.95
N LEU A 104 9.68 -0.83 -8.26
CA LEU A 104 9.99 -0.34 -6.91
C LEU A 104 10.06 1.19 -6.83
N GLN A 105 10.76 1.84 -7.75
CA GLN A 105 10.88 3.31 -7.78
C GLN A 105 9.54 4.02 -8.06
N VAL A 106 8.67 3.40 -8.87
CA VAL A 106 7.33 3.94 -9.15
C VAL A 106 6.50 3.89 -7.88
N TYR A 107 6.54 2.76 -7.16
CA TYR A 107 5.75 2.61 -5.95
C TYR A 107 6.27 3.48 -4.81
N VAL A 108 7.59 3.53 -4.60
CA VAL A 108 8.19 4.42 -3.59
C VAL A 108 7.85 5.89 -3.87
N GLN A 109 7.94 6.33 -5.14
CA GLN A 109 7.60 7.71 -5.51
C GLN A 109 6.12 8.02 -5.23
N SER A 110 5.21 7.12 -5.62
CA SER A 110 3.76 7.24 -5.34
C SER A 110 3.49 7.38 -3.83
N LEU A 111 4.15 6.58 -2.99
CA LEU A 111 3.97 6.64 -1.53
C LEU A 111 4.51 7.94 -0.93
N ILE A 112 5.60 8.50 -1.48
CA ILE A 112 6.11 9.83 -1.10
C ILE A 112 5.12 10.91 -1.52
N ASP A 113 4.63 10.86 -2.76
CA ASP A 113 3.78 11.91 -3.35
C ASP A 113 2.40 11.96 -2.69
N THR A 114 1.89 10.80 -2.27
CA THR A 114 0.63 10.66 -1.53
C THR A 114 0.78 10.81 -0.02
N LYS A 115 2.02 10.86 0.49
CA LYS A 115 2.35 10.84 1.91
C LYS A 115 1.76 9.64 2.66
N ASN A 116 1.67 8.49 2.00
CA ASN A 116 1.34 7.22 2.67
C ASN A 116 2.58 6.71 3.43
N LEU A 117 2.82 7.31 4.59
CA LEU A 117 4.04 7.10 5.38
C LEU A 117 4.12 5.67 5.93
N GLY A 118 3.00 5.07 6.34
CA GLY A 118 2.99 3.72 6.90
C GLY A 118 3.45 2.68 5.90
N ASP A 119 2.93 2.74 4.67
CA ASP A 119 3.33 1.81 3.61
C ASP A 119 4.74 2.14 3.09
N LEU A 120 5.13 3.42 3.06
CA LEU A 120 6.50 3.80 2.71
C LEU A 120 7.53 3.22 3.69
N GLU A 121 7.27 3.34 5.00
CA GLU A 121 8.12 2.76 6.05
C GLU A 121 8.19 1.23 5.94
N ASP A 122 7.06 0.60 5.66
CA ASP A 122 7.01 -0.84 5.46
C ASP A 122 7.81 -1.27 4.24
N LEU A 123 7.64 -0.59 3.10
CA LEU A 123 8.34 -0.87 1.86
C LEU A 123 9.86 -0.68 2.00
N VAL A 124 10.28 0.43 2.64
CA VAL A 124 11.69 0.71 2.94
C VAL A 124 12.30 -0.37 3.82
N ASP A 125 11.57 -0.83 4.85
CA ASP A 125 12.04 -1.91 5.71
C ASP A 125 12.08 -3.25 4.95
N GLY A 126 11.08 -3.55 4.12
CA GLY A 126 10.96 -4.81 3.36
C GLY A 126 12.04 -5.00 2.30
N MET A 127 12.44 -3.91 1.65
CA MET A 127 13.51 -3.91 0.65
C MET A 127 14.89 -3.56 1.25
N ASP A 128 14.93 -3.14 2.52
CA ASP A 128 16.13 -2.58 3.18
C ASP A 128 16.81 -1.49 2.35
N LEU A 129 16.01 -0.51 1.89
CA LEU A 129 16.52 0.54 1.02
C LEU A 129 17.51 1.45 1.77
N PRO A 130 18.70 1.71 1.21
CA PRO A 130 19.61 2.72 1.73
C PRO A 130 19.18 4.12 1.28
N GLU A 131 19.66 5.15 1.97
CA GLU A 131 19.26 6.53 1.68
C GLU A 131 19.67 6.97 0.26
N GLU A 132 20.87 6.59 -0.17
CA GLU A 132 21.47 6.94 -1.46
C GLU A 132 20.70 6.32 -2.64
N TRP A 133 19.96 5.24 -2.40
CA TRP A 133 19.12 4.64 -3.44
C TRP A 133 18.04 5.62 -3.88
N GLY A 134 17.45 6.40 -2.96
CA GLY A 134 16.44 7.39 -3.31
C GLY A 134 17.00 8.50 -4.18
N GLU A 135 18.21 8.96 -3.89
CA GLU A 135 18.89 9.99 -4.69
C GLU A 135 19.13 9.58 -6.15
N GLN A 136 19.28 8.28 -6.39
CA GLN A 136 19.57 7.74 -7.71
C GLN A 136 18.31 7.34 -8.49
N ASN A 137 17.20 7.07 -7.80
CA ASN A 137 16.02 6.42 -8.39
C ASN A 137 14.73 7.23 -8.27
N LEU A 138 14.70 8.28 -7.44
CA LEU A 138 13.50 9.05 -7.14
C LEU A 138 13.64 10.52 -7.56
N SER A 139 12.50 11.17 -7.75
CA SER A 139 12.42 12.62 -7.92
C SER A 139 12.18 13.27 -6.56
N LEU A 140 13.24 13.84 -5.96
CA LEU A 140 13.21 14.36 -4.58
C LEU A 140 13.30 15.89 -4.46
N GLU A 141 13.52 16.61 -5.56
CA GLU A 141 13.66 18.08 -5.57
C GLU A 141 12.33 18.83 -5.39
N GLY A 142 11.20 18.13 -5.45
CA GLY A 142 9.88 18.71 -5.36
C GLY A 142 9.22 18.57 -3.99
N HIS A 143 7.90 18.70 -4.01
CA HIS A 143 7.02 18.48 -2.86
C HIS A 143 6.07 17.35 -3.19
N ALA A 144 5.58 16.67 -2.15
CA ALA A 144 4.47 15.74 -2.29
C ALA A 144 3.27 16.42 -2.97
N ASP A 145 2.45 15.63 -3.68
CA ASP A 145 1.46 16.16 -4.61
C ASP A 145 0.22 16.70 -3.88
N SER A 146 0.27 17.98 -3.55
CA SER A 146 -0.84 18.73 -2.96
C SER A 146 -2.09 18.78 -3.85
N ASN A 147 -1.93 18.69 -5.18
CA ASN A 147 -3.06 18.70 -6.09
C ASN A 147 -3.78 17.35 -6.08
N TRP A 148 -3.02 16.25 -6.10
CA TRP A 148 -3.58 14.91 -5.95
C TRP A 148 -4.31 14.76 -4.62
N SER A 149 -3.68 15.14 -3.51
CA SER A 149 -4.29 15.02 -2.17
C SER A 149 -5.58 15.83 -2.06
N THR A 150 -5.62 17.04 -2.62
CA THR A 150 -6.86 17.85 -2.66
C THR A 150 -7.97 17.15 -3.45
N LYS A 151 -7.67 16.60 -4.62
CA LYS A 151 -8.64 15.84 -5.44
C LYS A 151 -9.11 14.56 -4.74
N CYS A 152 -8.20 13.87 -4.03
CA CYS A 152 -8.53 12.67 -3.27
C CYS A 152 -9.50 13.00 -2.13
N ILE A 153 -9.25 14.09 -1.39
CA ILE A 153 -10.18 14.60 -0.35
C ILE A 153 -11.56 14.91 -0.96
N GLU A 154 -11.60 15.61 -2.09
CA GLU A 154 -12.87 15.92 -2.78
C GLU A 154 -13.63 14.66 -3.23
N ALA A 155 -12.92 13.66 -3.76
CA ALA A 155 -13.52 12.39 -4.15
C ALA A 155 -14.10 11.64 -2.95
N LEU A 156 -13.34 11.52 -1.85
CA LEU A 156 -13.81 10.86 -0.63
C LEU A 156 -15.06 11.54 -0.05
N ARG A 157 -15.12 12.87 -0.09
CA ARG A 157 -16.33 13.64 0.29
C ARG A 157 -17.52 13.34 -0.61
N ALA A 158 -17.29 13.28 -1.92
CA ALA A 158 -18.34 12.97 -2.89
C ALA A 158 -18.90 11.54 -2.70
N ASP A 159 -18.04 10.62 -2.26
CA ASP A 159 -18.40 9.23 -1.93
C ASP A 159 -19.08 9.10 -0.56
N GLY A 160 -19.27 10.21 0.17
CA GLY A 160 -19.96 10.24 1.47
C GLY A 160 -19.09 9.87 2.67
N THR A 161 -17.76 9.87 2.52
CA THR A 161 -16.83 9.66 3.63
C THR A 161 -16.93 10.82 4.61
N GLU A 162 -17.15 10.54 5.90
CA GLU A 162 -17.18 11.59 6.92
C GLU A 162 -15.80 12.25 7.07
N GLU A 163 -15.76 13.56 7.32
CA GLU A 163 -14.50 14.32 7.45
C GLU A 163 -13.53 13.72 8.47
N LEU A 164 -14.04 13.10 9.53
CA LEU A 164 -13.24 12.45 10.57
C LEU A 164 -12.39 11.28 10.02
N PHE A 165 -12.80 10.67 8.91
CA PHE A 165 -12.13 9.51 8.30
C PHE A 165 -11.29 9.85 7.08
N ILE A 166 -11.18 11.13 6.71
CA ILE A 166 -10.34 11.57 5.60
C ILE A 166 -8.92 11.85 6.12
N PHE A 167 -8.10 10.80 6.19
CA PHE A 167 -6.71 10.87 6.66
C PHE A 167 -5.72 11.29 5.56
N VAL A 168 -6.06 12.31 4.78
CA VAL A 168 -5.22 12.84 3.70
C VAL A 168 -4.79 14.27 4.07
N ASP A 169 -3.49 14.52 4.11
CA ASP A 169 -2.94 15.85 4.38
C ASP A 169 -2.60 16.55 3.06
N PRO A 170 -3.19 17.70 2.71
CA PRO A 170 -2.87 18.40 1.46
C PRO A 170 -1.66 19.34 1.56
N ARG A 171 -1.10 19.55 2.75
CA ARG A 171 0.01 20.49 2.94
C ARG A 171 1.24 20.07 2.12
N PRO A 172 1.89 20.99 1.40
CA PRO A 172 3.10 20.66 0.67
C PRO A 172 4.19 20.24 1.66
N THR A 173 4.88 19.14 1.37
CA THR A 173 5.97 18.61 2.19
C THR A 173 7.12 18.22 1.25
N PRO A 174 8.37 18.64 1.51
CA PRO A 174 9.49 18.30 0.64
C PRO A 174 9.65 16.77 0.50
N GLN A 175 9.70 16.27 -0.74
CA GLN A 175 9.80 14.82 -1.01
C GLN A 175 11.07 14.23 -0.40
N ARG A 176 12.18 14.95 -0.52
CA ARG A 176 13.47 14.63 0.10
C ARG A 176 13.37 14.45 1.62
N GLU A 177 12.62 15.31 2.30
CA GLU A 177 12.43 15.23 3.75
C GLU A 177 11.66 13.97 4.13
N ILE A 178 10.57 13.66 3.40
CA ILE A 178 9.79 12.43 3.60
C ILE A 178 10.69 11.20 3.44
N TRP A 179 11.45 11.14 2.35
CA TRP A 179 12.37 10.04 2.06
C TRP A 179 13.41 9.87 3.16
N GLN A 180 14.15 10.93 3.49
CA GLN A 180 15.22 10.90 4.49
C GLN A 180 14.71 10.53 5.88
N ASN A 181 13.56 11.08 6.29
CA ASN A 181 12.94 10.72 7.56
C ASN A 181 12.56 9.23 7.59
N CYS A 182 12.06 8.68 6.48
CA CYS A 182 11.70 7.28 6.41
C CYS A 182 12.93 6.34 6.53
N VAL A 183 13.98 6.57 5.73
CA VAL A 183 15.15 5.67 5.69
C VAL A 183 16.07 5.79 6.90
N ARG A 184 16.21 6.98 7.50
CA ARG A 184 17.06 7.19 8.68
C ARG A 184 16.46 6.59 9.95
N ASN A 185 15.14 6.38 9.99
CA ASN A 185 14.43 5.85 11.16
C ASN A 185 14.21 4.33 11.16
N LYS A 186 14.81 3.57 10.22
CA LYS A 186 14.70 2.09 10.15
C LYS A 186 14.95 1.40 11.49
N GLN A 187 16.01 1.80 12.20
CA GLN A 187 16.38 1.20 13.49
C GLN A 187 15.34 1.46 14.58
N ARG A 188 14.73 2.66 14.60
CA ARG A 188 13.66 3.00 15.56
C ARG A 188 12.45 2.08 15.38
N ARG A 189 12.10 1.74 14.13
CA ARG A 189 10.94 0.86 13.81
C ARG A 189 11.11 -0.59 14.22
N MET A 190 12.34 -1.05 14.46
CA MET A 190 12.58 -2.40 15.00
C MET A 190 12.08 -2.54 16.44
N GLY A 191 12.06 -1.43 17.19
CA GLY A 191 11.65 -1.41 18.60
C GLY A 191 12.40 -2.46 19.42
N TRP A 192 11.75 -2.97 20.47
CA TRP A 192 12.31 -4.03 21.31
C TRP A 192 12.13 -5.44 20.73
N LYS A 193 11.30 -5.59 19.69
CA LYS A 193 10.89 -6.89 19.15
C LYS A 193 11.97 -7.52 18.26
N TYR A 194 12.75 -6.71 17.56
CA TYR A 194 13.76 -7.19 16.60
C TYR A 194 15.16 -6.76 17.04
N SER A 195 16.02 -7.75 17.33
CA SER A 195 17.42 -7.49 17.73
C SER A 195 18.25 -6.96 16.55
N PRO A 196 19.03 -5.88 16.72
CA PRO A 196 19.89 -5.32 15.68
C PRO A 196 21.03 -6.27 15.23
N ASP A 197 21.40 -7.25 16.06
CA ASP A 197 22.42 -8.26 15.70
C ASP A 197 21.92 -9.24 14.63
N ILE A 198 20.60 -9.44 14.56
CA ILE A 198 19.95 -10.39 13.66
C ILE A 198 19.28 -9.66 12.49
N TYR A 199 18.69 -8.50 12.76
CA TYR A 199 17.83 -7.76 11.85
C TYR A 199 18.50 -6.47 11.36
N ALA A 200 18.49 -6.27 10.04
CA ALA A 200 18.87 -5.02 9.40
C ALA A 200 17.72 -3.99 9.48
N THR A 201 16.48 -4.48 9.38
CA THR A 201 15.24 -3.71 9.47
C THR A 201 14.16 -4.54 10.17
N ARG A 202 12.99 -3.93 10.42
CA ARG A 202 11.81 -4.61 10.98
C ARG A 202 11.40 -5.89 10.24
N PHE A 203 11.68 -6.01 8.94
CA PHE A 203 11.28 -7.16 8.12
C PHE A 203 12.44 -7.99 7.57
N ARG A 204 13.69 -7.53 7.73
CA ARG A 204 14.83 -8.10 7.01
C ARG A 204 15.97 -8.44 7.95
N ARG A 205 16.44 -9.69 7.84
CA ARG A 205 17.69 -10.13 8.49
C ARG A 205 18.89 -9.72 7.66
N HIS A 206 20.03 -9.52 8.32
CA HIS A 206 21.30 -9.30 7.64
C HIS A 206 21.57 -10.42 6.62
N GLY A 207 21.97 -10.05 5.40
CA GLY A 207 22.28 -10.99 4.31
C GLY A 207 21.06 -11.64 3.62
N SER A 208 19.83 -11.20 3.90
CA SER A 208 18.63 -11.71 3.23
C SER A 208 18.66 -11.40 1.73
N LYS A 209 18.27 -12.37 0.89
CA LYS A 209 18.13 -12.18 -0.58
C LYS A 209 16.94 -11.30 -0.91
N ASP A 210 16.99 -10.59 -2.05
CA ASP A 210 15.87 -9.76 -2.54
C ASP A 210 14.53 -10.52 -2.44
N PRO A 211 13.51 -9.96 -1.74
CA PRO A 211 12.27 -10.66 -1.45
C PRO A 211 11.44 -11.01 -2.69
N ARG A 212 11.72 -10.39 -3.84
CA ARG A 212 11.04 -10.63 -5.12
C ARG A 212 11.52 -11.89 -5.83
N VAL A 213 12.64 -12.49 -5.40
CA VAL A 213 13.14 -13.75 -5.98
C VAL A 213 12.32 -14.96 -5.56
N HIS A 214 11.47 -14.83 -4.53
CA HIS A 214 10.63 -15.90 -4.05
C HIS A 214 9.46 -16.13 -5.01
N TYR A 215 9.24 -17.40 -5.34
CA TYR A 215 8.01 -17.79 -6.01
C TYR A 215 6.87 -17.67 -5.00
N ARG A 216 5.88 -16.84 -5.28
CA ARG A 216 4.68 -16.70 -4.47
C ARG A 216 3.51 -17.09 -5.34
N TYR A 217 3.00 -18.32 -5.14
CA TYR A 217 1.69 -18.69 -5.67
C TYR A 217 0.69 -17.70 -5.08
N GLY A 218 -0.06 -17.01 -5.94
CA GLY A 218 -0.99 -15.93 -5.61
C GLY A 218 -1.35 -15.80 -4.13
N MET A 219 -0.52 -15.03 -3.42
CA MET A 219 -1.03 -14.25 -2.31
C MET A 219 -2.11 -13.37 -2.89
#